data_AF-A0A3D3B4N0-F1
#
_entry.id   AF-A0A3D3B4N0-F1
#
_cell.length_a   1.000
_cell.length_b   1.000
_cell.length_c   1.000
_cell.angle_alpha   90.00
_cell.angle_beta   90.00
_cell.angle_gamma   90.00
#
_symmetry.space_group_name_H-M   'P 1'
#
loop_
_entity.id
_entity.type
_entity.pdbx_description
1 polymer ?
#
loop_
_entity_poly.entity_id
_entity_poly.type
_entity_poly.pdbx_seq_one_letter_code
_entity_poly.pdbx_strand_id
1 'polypeptide(L)'
;LGDAAHIHSPVGGQGMNTGIGDAVNLAWKLAAVLQGRASIQLLDSYEPERIAFARRLVATTDRAFQFINNDGPIARLVRVRLVPLLLPALFSFREARRLMFLTLSQTNVNYRDRALAAGSAGRVQAGDRLPWVCQEDRTDNFASLRSLDWQAHVYGDASIEIEQACTQAGLSLRRFPWSEAAGKTGIARNAFYLVRPDGYVGLAAASDVADTLRAYRARFGLVFAKARRSPP
;
A
#
# COMPACT_ATOMS: atom_id res chain seq x y z
N LEU A 1 -10.96 -4.71 14.34
CA LEU A 1 -10.02 -3.69 13.81
C LEU A 1 -9.60 -2.79 14.96
N GLY A 2 -8.42 -2.15 14.89
CA GLY A 2 -7.91 -1.35 16.01
C GLY A 2 -7.64 -2.20 17.27
N ASP A 3 -7.76 -1.58 18.44
CA ASP A 3 -7.41 -2.22 19.72
C ASP A 3 -8.22 -3.50 20.01
N ALA A 4 -9.43 -3.63 19.46
CA ALA A 4 -10.24 -4.84 19.55
C ALA A 4 -9.67 -6.03 18.76
N ALA A 5 -8.79 -5.80 17.79
CA ALA A 5 -8.10 -6.85 17.02
C ALA A 5 -6.65 -7.07 17.48
N HIS A 6 -5.99 -6.05 18.02
CA HIS A 6 -4.58 -6.11 18.40
C HIS A 6 -4.31 -5.25 19.65
N ILE A 7 -4.08 -5.88 20.81
CA ILE A 7 -3.67 -5.19 22.05
C ILE A 7 -2.15 -5.23 22.14
N HIS A 8 -1.49 -4.07 22.11
CA HIS A 8 -0.03 -3.95 22.21
C HIS A 8 0.41 -2.88 23.23
N SER A 9 1.63 -3.05 23.74
CA SER A 9 2.27 -2.10 24.67
C SER A 9 2.45 -0.71 24.00
N PRO A 10 2.23 0.42 24.72
CA PRO A 10 2.15 1.77 24.15
C PRO A 10 3.46 2.35 23.59
N VAL A 11 4.53 1.55 23.52
CA VAL A 11 5.84 1.99 23.03
C VAL A 11 5.78 2.22 21.51
N GLY A 12 5.67 3.49 21.10
CA GLY A 12 5.77 3.93 19.70
C GLY A 12 4.53 4.64 19.11
N GLY A 13 3.41 4.76 19.84
CA GLY A 13 2.22 5.50 19.37
C GLY A 13 1.55 4.91 18.12
N GLN A 14 1.76 3.62 17.85
CA GLN A 14 1.39 2.98 16.58
C GLN A 14 -0.04 2.44 16.54
N GLY A 15 -0.71 2.22 17.69
CA GLY A 15 -2.05 1.61 17.77
C GLY A 15 -3.11 2.37 16.97
N MET A 16 -3.18 3.70 17.14
CA MET A 16 -4.13 4.55 16.41
C MET A 16 -3.89 4.52 14.89
N ASN A 17 -2.63 4.65 14.45
CA ASN A 17 -2.29 4.62 13.02
C ASN A 17 -2.65 3.27 12.37
N THR A 18 -2.41 2.19 13.09
CA THR A 18 -2.79 0.84 12.65
C THR A 18 -4.30 0.67 12.58
N GLY A 19 -5.04 1.14 13.59
CA GLY A 19 -6.50 1.10 13.61
C GLY A 19 -7.14 1.89 12.47
N ILE A 20 -6.63 3.09 12.16
CA ILE A 20 -7.06 3.88 10.99
C ILE A 20 -6.79 3.10 9.70
N GLY A 21 -5.60 2.51 9.56
CA GLY A 21 -5.27 1.70 8.39
C GLY A 21 -6.16 0.46 8.22
N ASP A 22 -6.56 -0.18 9.34
CA ASP A 22 -7.51 -1.30 9.32
C ASP A 22 -8.89 -0.83 8.84
N ALA A 23 -9.37 0.29 9.39
CA ALA A 23 -10.67 0.86 9.04
C ALA A 23 -10.70 1.24 7.55
N VAL A 24 -9.68 1.94 7.05
CA VAL A 24 -9.59 2.33 5.63
C VAL A 24 -9.57 1.09 4.73
N ASN A 25 -8.81 0.05 5.07
CA ASN A 25 -8.75 -1.17 4.26
C ASN A 25 -10.06 -1.96 4.25
N LEU A 26 -10.77 -2.02 5.37
CA LEU A 26 -12.03 -2.78 5.49
C LEU A 26 -13.22 -2.02 4.91
N ALA A 27 -13.30 -0.70 5.13
CA ALA A 27 -14.46 0.12 4.79
C ALA A 27 -14.82 0.04 3.31
N TRP A 28 -13.84 0.17 2.41
CA TRP A 28 -14.11 0.13 0.98
C TRP A 28 -14.55 -1.27 0.52
N LYS A 29 -14.00 -2.33 1.11
CA LYS A 29 -14.36 -3.72 0.77
C LYS A 29 -15.79 -4.03 1.20
N LEU A 30 -16.15 -3.64 2.42
CA LEU A 30 -17.53 -3.76 2.93
C LEU A 30 -18.51 -2.97 2.06
N ALA A 31 -18.19 -1.71 1.75
CA ALA A 31 -19.02 -0.88 0.90
C ALA A 31 -19.21 -1.50 -0.50
N ALA A 32 -18.15 -2.03 -1.10
CA ALA A 32 -18.23 -2.68 -2.41
C ALA A 32 -19.13 -3.92 -2.39
N VAL A 33 -19.02 -4.78 -1.36
CA VAL A 33 -19.88 -5.96 -1.21
C VAL A 33 -21.34 -5.58 -0.98
N LEU A 34 -21.61 -4.65 -0.06
CA LEU A 34 -22.98 -4.20 0.25
C LEU A 34 -23.67 -3.53 -0.94
N GLN A 35 -22.89 -2.89 -1.83
CA GLN A 35 -23.41 -2.28 -3.05
C GLN A 35 -23.50 -3.25 -4.23
N GLY A 36 -23.20 -4.54 -4.04
CA GLY A 36 -23.18 -5.55 -5.11
C GLY A 36 -22.09 -5.32 -6.15
N ARG A 37 -21.03 -4.59 -5.79
CA ARG A 37 -19.89 -4.24 -6.67
C ARG A 37 -18.66 -5.13 -6.48
N ALA A 38 -18.71 -6.06 -5.54
CA ALA A 38 -17.69 -7.07 -5.32
C ALA A 38 -18.32 -8.34 -4.75
N SER A 39 -17.66 -9.48 -4.98
CA SER A 39 -17.98 -10.74 -4.31
C SER A 39 -17.64 -10.68 -2.82
N ILE A 40 -18.36 -11.44 -1.99
CA ILE A 40 -18.06 -11.59 -0.56
C ILE A 40 -16.62 -12.06 -0.30
N GLN A 41 -16.04 -12.83 -1.22
CA GLN A 41 -14.66 -13.30 -1.18
C GLN A 41 -13.62 -12.16 -1.12
N LEU A 42 -14.02 -10.93 -1.51
CA LEU A 42 -13.17 -9.76 -1.33
C LEU A 42 -12.86 -9.50 0.16
N LEU A 43 -13.81 -9.76 1.07
CA LEU A 43 -13.61 -9.56 2.50
C LEU A 43 -12.58 -10.52 3.10
N ASP A 44 -12.45 -11.72 2.55
CA ASP A 44 -11.45 -12.71 2.97
C ASP A 44 -10.01 -12.20 2.78
N SER A 45 -9.82 -11.17 1.94
CA SER A 45 -8.52 -10.51 1.78
C SER A 45 -8.15 -9.58 2.95
N TYR A 46 -9.11 -9.12 3.76
CA TYR A 46 -8.87 -8.16 4.84
C TYR A 46 -7.93 -8.73 5.90
N GLU A 47 -8.25 -9.89 6.45
CA GLU A 47 -7.45 -10.47 7.54
C GLU A 47 -6.02 -10.77 7.07
N PRO A 48 -5.75 -11.47 5.96
CA PRO A 48 -4.38 -11.73 5.50
C PRO A 48 -3.57 -10.46 5.20
N GLU A 49 -4.22 -9.39 4.70
CA GLU A 49 -3.56 -8.11 4.45
C GLU A 49 -3.16 -7.41 5.76
N ARG A 50 -4.00 -7.49 6.81
CA ARG A 50 -3.80 -6.73 8.05
C ARG A 50 -3.10 -7.51 9.16
N ILE A 51 -3.31 -8.83 9.25
CA ILE A 51 -2.69 -9.70 10.26
C ILE A 51 -1.17 -9.81 10.07
N ALA A 52 -0.67 -9.62 8.84
CA ALA A 52 0.76 -9.65 8.56
C ALA A 52 1.51 -8.49 9.22
N PHE A 53 0.88 -7.32 9.27
CA PHE A 53 1.42 -6.16 9.98
C PHE A 53 1.44 -6.43 11.48
N ALA A 54 0.34 -6.93 12.05
CA ALA A 54 0.25 -7.28 13.45
C ALA A 54 1.28 -8.34 13.86
N ARG A 55 1.43 -9.43 13.09
CA ARG A 55 2.43 -10.48 13.36
C ARG A 55 3.86 -9.97 13.26
N ARG A 56 4.18 -9.12 12.28
CA ARG A 56 5.52 -8.53 12.14
C ARG A 56 5.79 -7.56 13.27
N LEU A 57 4.81 -6.74 13.67
CA LEU A 57 4.93 -5.85 14.82
C LEU A 57 5.14 -6.66 16.11
N VAL A 58 4.30 -7.66 16.39
CA VAL A 58 4.45 -8.58 17.54
C VAL A 58 5.82 -9.25 17.56
N ALA A 59 6.26 -9.88 16.46
CA ALA A 59 7.56 -10.56 16.43
C ALA A 59 8.77 -9.62 16.66
N THR A 60 8.66 -8.37 16.21
CA THR A 60 9.74 -7.37 16.40
C THR A 60 9.70 -6.77 17.81
N THR A 61 8.50 -6.54 18.32
CA THR A 61 8.24 -5.91 19.62
C THR A 61 8.50 -6.90 20.74
N ASP A 62 8.05 -8.16 20.64
CA ASP A 62 8.33 -9.23 21.61
C ASP A 62 9.83 -9.49 21.75
N ARG A 63 10.59 -9.51 20.65
CA ARG A 63 12.07 -9.66 20.72
C ARG A 63 12.74 -8.48 21.39
N ALA A 64 12.31 -7.26 21.10
CA ALA A 64 12.85 -6.06 21.74
C ALA A 64 12.47 -5.99 23.23
N PHE A 65 11.23 -6.30 23.58
CA PHE A 65 10.76 -6.36 24.97
C PHE A 65 11.44 -7.47 25.76
N GLN A 66 11.62 -8.68 25.20
CA GLN A 66 12.39 -9.75 25.85
C GLN A 66 13.85 -9.33 26.10
N PHE A 67 14.44 -8.52 25.20
CA PHE A 67 15.78 -7.99 25.39
C PHE A 67 15.85 -6.91 26.48
N ILE A 68 14.82 -6.07 26.59
CA ILE A 68 14.72 -4.98 27.57
C ILE A 68 14.37 -5.52 28.97
N ASN A 69 13.49 -6.52 29.05
CA ASN A 69 12.89 -7.02 30.30
C ASN A 69 13.69 -8.18 30.92
N ASN A 70 14.86 -8.51 30.37
CA ASN A 70 15.77 -9.48 30.97
C ASN A 70 16.61 -8.77 32.04
N ASP A 71 16.36 -9.06 33.33
CA ASP A 71 16.98 -8.36 34.46
C ASP A 71 18.41 -8.83 34.81
N GLY A 72 19.05 -9.58 33.90
CA GLY A 72 20.40 -10.07 34.09
C GLY A 72 21.45 -8.93 34.21
N PRO A 73 22.51 -9.11 35.01
CA PRO A 73 23.59 -8.12 35.16
C PRO A 73 24.25 -7.73 33.83
N ILE A 74 24.29 -8.66 32.87
CA ILE A 74 24.78 -8.43 31.49
C ILE A 74 23.84 -7.50 30.72
N ALA A 75 22.52 -7.67 30.82
CA ALA A 75 21.55 -6.82 30.14
C ALA A 75 21.58 -5.38 30.67
N ARG A 76 21.79 -5.20 31.99
CA ARG A 76 22.03 -3.89 32.60
C ARG A 76 23.30 -3.24 32.07
N LEU A 77 24.40 -4.00 31.95
CA LEU A 77 25.67 -3.50 31.40
C LEU A 77 25.52 -3.04 29.94
N VAL A 78 24.86 -3.86 29.11
CA VAL A 78 24.59 -3.51 27.71
C VAL A 78 23.78 -2.22 27.61
N ARG A 79 22.69 -2.11 28.38
CA ARG A 79 21.79 -0.95 28.39
C ARG A 79 22.46 0.35 28.84
N VAL A 80 23.32 0.29 29.85
CA VAL A 80 23.91 1.49 30.47
C VAL A 80 25.23 1.91 29.81
N ARG A 81 26.03 0.96 29.30
CA ARG A 81 27.36 1.29 28.72
C ARG A 81 27.45 1.13 27.21
N LEU A 82 26.88 0.08 26.62
CA LEU A 82 27.04 -0.19 25.19
C LEU A 82 26.01 0.59 24.36
N VAL A 83 24.75 0.59 24.78
CA VAL A 83 23.65 1.23 24.06
C VAL A 83 23.89 2.73 23.83
N PRO A 84 24.30 3.56 24.81
CA PRO A 84 24.57 4.99 24.58
C PRO A 84 25.77 5.25 23.66
N LEU A 85 26.69 4.29 23.56
CA LEU A 85 27.93 4.40 22.78
C LEU A 85 27.68 3.99 21.32
N LEU A 86 26.85 2.97 21.11
CA LEU A 86 26.53 2.42 19.79
C LEU A 86 25.35 3.13 19.11
N LEU A 87 24.35 3.63 19.87
CA LEU A 87 23.19 4.33 19.30
C LEU A 87 23.56 5.52 18.41
N PRO A 88 24.44 6.45 18.81
CA PRO A 88 24.83 7.57 17.97
C PRO A 88 25.51 7.12 16.67
N ALA A 89 26.40 6.13 16.75
CA ALA A 89 27.09 5.56 15.60
C ALA A 89 26.11 4.84 14.65
N LEU A 90 25.16 4.08 15.19
CA LEU A 90 24.10 3.42 14.43
C LEU A 90 23.19 4.44 13.73
N PHE A 91 22.84 5.54 14.41
CA PHE A 91 22.11 6.68 13.82
C PHE A 91 22.96 7.52 12.87
N SER A 92 24.28 7.39 12.87
CA SER A 92 25.16 8.05 11.89
C SER A 92 25.05 7.39 10.52
N PHE A 93 24.76 6.09 10.47
CA PHE A 93 24.58 5.34 9.23
C PHE A 93 23.25 5.66 8.55
N ARG A 94 23.32 6.10 7.29
CA ARG A 94 22.15 6.50 6.48
C ARG A 94 21.16 5.36 6.27
N GLU A 95 21.65 4.14 6.01
CA GLU A 95 20.79 2.97 5.79
C GLU A 95 20.11 2.47 7.07
N ALA A 96 20.80 2.52 8.22
CA ALA A 96 20.21 2.14 9.52
C ALA A 96 19.10 3.12 9.94
N ARG A 97 19.32 4.43 9.77
CA ARG A 97 18.27 5.44 9.94
C ARG A 97 17.08 5.21 9.03
N ARG A 98 17.33 4.89 7.76
CA ARG A 98 16.27 4.62 6.76
C ARG A 98 15.44 3.41 7.16
N LEU A 99 16.06 2.32 7.60
CA LEU A 99 15.36 1.12 8.08
C LEU A 99 14.50 1.39 9.32
N MET A 100 15.03 2.09 10.33
CA MET A 100 14.25 2.48 11.50
C MET A 100 13.09 3.40 11.13
N PHE A 101 13.33 4.40 10.28
CA PHE A 101 12.29 5.31 9.80
C PHE A 101 11.17 4.57 9.07
N LEU A 102 11.50 3.66 8.15
CA LEU A 102 10.51 2.86 7.42
C LEU A 102 9.70 1.94 8.35
N THR A 103 10.33 1.43 9.41
CA THR A 103 9.68 0.57 10.40
C THR A 103 8.74 1.37 11.31
N LEU A 104 9.18 2.54 11.78
CA LEU A 104 8.41 3.38 12.71
C LEU A 104 7.28 4.15 12.01
N SER A 105 7.52 4.66 10.80
CA SER A 105 6.55 5.46 10.03
C SER A 105 5.44 4.63 9.37
N GLN A 106 5.51 3.30 9.41
CA GLN A 106 4.57 2.38 8.74
C GLN A 106 4.42 2.63 7.23
N THR A 107 5.38 3.32 6.60
CA THR A 107 5.38 3.62 5.16
C THR A 107 5.71 2.40 4.30
N ASN A 108 6.28 1.34 4.90
CA ASN A 108 6.68 0.11 4.22
C ASN A 108 5.62 -1.01 4.25
N VAL A 109 4.37 -0.70 4.62
CA VAL A 109 3.27 -1.67 4.51
C VAL A 109 2.96 -1.88 3.02
N ASN A 110 3.14 -3.11 2.55
CA ASN A 110 2.75 -3.57 1.23
C ASN A 110 2.04 -4.93 1.32
N TYR A 111 1.30 -5.27 0.28
CA TYR A 111 0.44 -6.45 0.19
C TYR A 111 0.86 -7.37 -0.98
N ARG A 112 2.15 -7.37 -1.36
CA ARG A 112 2.66 -8.05 -2.57
C ARG A 112 2.29 -9.54 -2.66
N ASP A 113 2.27 -10.23 -1.53
CA ASP A 113 1.98 -11.68 -1.45
C ASP A 113 0.51 -11.97 -1.08
N ARG A 114 -0.41 -11.04 -1.34
CA ARG A 114 -1.83 -11.15 -0.93
C ARG A 114 -2.74 -11.32 -2.12
N ALA A 115 -3.95 -11.84 -1.85
CA ALA A 115 -4.89 -12.25 -2.89
C ALA A 115 -5.16 -11.14 -3.93
N LEU A 116 -5.23 -9.88 -3.49
CA LEU A 116 -5.50 -8.72 -4.32
C LEU A 116 -4.29 -8.14 -5.06
N ALA A 117 -3.10 -8.74 -4.96
CA ALA A 117 -1.93 -8.32 -5.72
C ALA A 117 -1.77 -9.19 -6.97
N ALA A 118 -1.76 -8.57 -8.15
CA ALA A 118 -1.49 -9.24 -9.42
C ALA A 118 -0.51 -8.45 -10.31
N GLY A 119 0.58 -9.10 -10.72
CA GLY A 119 1.51 -8.53 -11.70
C GLY A 119 2.45 -7.44 -11.16
N SER A 120 3.24 -6.91 -12.08
CA SER A 120 4.24 -5.87 -11.82
C SER A 120 4.53 -5.09 -13.11
N ALA A 121 4.90 -3.83 -12.98
CA ALA A 121 5.39 -3.03 -14.09
C ALA A 121 6.54 -2.13 -13.62
N GLY A 122 7.67 -2.19 -14.32
CA GLY A 122 8.92 -1.55 -13.88
C GLY A 122 9.39 -2.15 -12.56
N ARG A 123 9.54 -1.30 -11.52
CA ARG A 123 9.87 -1.74 -10.15
C ARG A 123 8.67 -1.76 -9.22
N VAL A 124 7.51 -1.29 -9.68
CA VAL A 124 6.27 -1.30 -8.89
C VAL A 124 5.62 -2.66 -9.01
N GLN A 125 5.29 -3.24 -7.87
CA GLN A 125 4.58 -4.51 -7.78
C GLN A 125 3.16 -4.26 -7.29
N ALA A 126 2.21 -5.08 -7.74
CA ALA A 126 0.91 -5.06 -7.12
C ALA A 126 1.02 -5.38 -5.62
N GLY A 127 0.16 -4.77 -4.83
CA GLY A 127 0.25 -4.72 -3.37
C GLY A 127 1.10 -3.57 -2.83
N ASP A 128 1.89 -2.88 -3.66
CA ASP A 128 2.58 -1.66 -3.21
C ASP A 128 1.58 -0.52 -2.97
N ARG A 129 1.94 0.39 -2.06
CA ARG A 129 1.31 1.72 -2.07
C ARG A 129 1.66 2.40 -3.37
N LEU A 130 0.69 3.09 -3.97
CA LEU A 130 0.94 3.88 -5.17
C LEU A 130 2.10 4.86 -4.88
N PRO A 131 3.19 4.84 -5.67
CA PRO A 131 4.27 5.79 -5.45
C PRO A 131 3.79 7.21 -5.71
N TRP A 132 4.13 8.15 -4.82
CA TRP A 132 3.78 9.55 -5.00
C TRP A 132 4.63 10.17 -6.12
N VAL A 133 3.97 10.82 -7.08
CA VAL A 133 4.59 11.52 -8.20
C VAL A 133 4.03 12.93 -8.25
N CYS A 134 4.93 13.90 -8.08
CA CYS A 134 4.65 15.32 -8.30
C CYS A 134 5.03 15.71 -9.72
N GLN A 135 4.14 16.44 -10.40
CA GLN A 135 4.34 17.00 -11.73
C GLN A 135 4.95 18.40 -11.62
N GLU A 136 5.51 18.90 -12.73
CA GLU A 136 6.18 20.20 -12.78
C GLU A 136 5.23 21.37 -12.47
N ASP A 137 3.94 21.23 -12.78
CA ASP A 137 2.87 22.18 -12.47
C ASP A 137 2.37 22.12 -11.01
N ARG A 138 3.09 21.39 -10.14
CA ARG A 138 2.76 21.13 -8.73
C ARG A 138 1.48 20.31 -8.51
N THR A 139 0.91 19.71 -9.55
CA THR A 139 -0.13 18.69 -9.39
C THR A 139 0.49 17.35 -9.02
N ASP A 140 -0.29 16.47 -8.39
CA ASP A 140 0.17 15.14 -8.01
C ASP A 140 -0.85 14.05 -8.33
N ASN A 141 -0.36 12.82 -8.39
CA ASN A 141 -1.20 11.66 -8.67
C ASN A 141 -2.17 11.30 -7.54
N PHE A 142 -1.91 11.75 -6.30
CA PHE A 142 -2.72 11.44 -5.12
C PHE A 142 -3.99 12.27 -5.04
N ALA A 143 -4.02 13.47 -5.65
CA ALA A 143 -5.22 14.29 -5.75
C ALA A 143 -6.41 13.52 -6.35
N SER A 144 -6.14 12.60 -7.29
CA SER A 144 -7.15 11.74 -7.91
C SER A 144 -7.76 10.67 -6.96
N LEU A 145 -7.03 10.30 -5.90
CA LEU A 145 -7.44 9.28 -4.93
C LEU A 145 -8.58 9.75 -4.01
N ARG A 146 -8.88 11.06 -3.98
CA ARG A 146 -10.02 11.62 -3.23
C ARG A 146 -11.38 11.08 -3.67
N SER A 147 -11.45 10.47 -4.86
CA SER A 147 -12.64 9.77 -5.34
C SER A 147 -13.00 8.53 -4.51
N LEU A 148 -12.04 7.95 -3.78
CA LEU A 148 -12.20 6.72 -2.98
C LEU A 148 -12.83 5.56 -3.79
N ASP A 149 -12.50 5.50 -5.08
CA ASP A 149 -12.98 4.46 -6.00
C ASP A 149 -11.81 3.86 -6.77
N TRP A 150 -12.06 2.71 -7.40
CA TRP A 150 -11.13 2.08 -8.32
C TRP A 150 -10.84 3.00 -9.50
N GLN A 151 -9.56 3.09 -9.87
CA GLN A 151 -9.13 3.89 -11.01
C GLN A 151 -7.91 3.28 -11.66
N ALA A 152 -7.82 3.43 -12.99
CA ALA A 152 -6.63 3.09 -13.75
C ALA A 152 -5.73 4.30 -13.85
N HIS A 153 -4.43 4.12 -13.63
CA HIS A 153 -3.41 5.15 -13.81
C HIS A 153 -2.45 4.71 -14.92
N VAL A 154 -2.12 5.65 -15.80
CA VAL A 154 -1.05 5.52 -16.79
C VAL A 154 -0.16 6.76 -16.71
N TYR A 155 1.15 6.55 -16.77
CA TYR A 155 2.15 7.62 -16.76
C TYR A 155 2.83 7.69 -18.13
N GLY A 156 2.52 8.73 -18.89
CA GLY A 156 2.79 8.84 -20.32
C GLY A 156 1.54 8.57 -21.16
N ASP A 157 1.71 7.85 -22.25
CA ASP A 157 0.69 7.60 -23.26
C ASP A 157 -0.06 6.30 -22.96
N ALA A 158 -1.39 6.36 -22.91
CA ALA A 158 -2.23 5.18 -22.81
C ALA A 158 -2.38 4.54 -24.20
N SER A 159 -2.07 3.25 -24.32
CA SER A 159 -2.31 2.51 -25.56
C SER A 159 -3.82 2.38 -25.82
N ILE A 160 -4.20 2.21 -27.09
CA ILE A 160 -5.60 1.97 -27.49
C ILE A 160 -6.19 0.78 -26.72
N GLU A 161 -5.40 -0.27 -26.50
CA GLU A 161 -5.80 -1.44 -25.71
C GLU A 161 -6.20 -1.05 -24.28
N ILE A 162 -5.41 -0.24 -23.59
CA ILE A 162 -5.69 0.23 -22.22
C ILE A 162 -6.97 1.06 -22.20
N GLU A 163 -7.13 1.97 -23.16
CA GLU A 163 -8.30 2.85 -23.24
C GLU A 163 -9.59 2.04 -23.45
N GLN A 164 -9.55 1.09 -24.37
CA GLN A 164 -10.67 0.19 -24.66
C GLN A 164 -10.98 -0.70 -23.45
N ALA A 165 -9.97 -1.30 -22.82
CA ALA A 165 -10.14 -2.14 -21.64
C ALA A 165 -10.78 -1.36 -20.47
N CYS A 166 -10.33 -0.14 -20.22
CA CYS A 166 -10.92 0.73 -19.19
C CYS A 166 -12.37 1.09 -19.53
N THR A 167 -12.65 1.45 -20.79
CA THR A 167 -13.98 1.85 -21.24
C THR A 167 -14.98 0.70 -21.13
N GLN A 168 -14.60 -0.49 -21.61
CA GLN A 168 -15.40 -1.71 -21.50
C GLN A 168 -15.63 -2.11 -20.03
N ALA A 169 -14.65 -1.87 -19.16
CA ALA A 169 -14.78 -2.14 -17.75
C ALA A 169 -15.57 -1.07 -16.97
N GLY A 170 -15.87 0.08 -17.57
CA GLY A 170 -16.43 1.23 -16.87
C GLY A 170 -15.45 1.87 -15.88
N LEU A 171 -14.15 1.63 -16.04
CA LEU A 171 -13.10 2.08 -15.13
C LEU A 171 -12.61 3.49 -15.50
N SER A 172 -12.47 4.36 -14.49
CA SER A 172 -11.94 5.70 -14.70
C SER A 172 -10.44 5.66 -14.99
N LEU A 173 -10.04 6.02 -16.22
CA LEU A 173 -8.63 6.12 -16.63
C LEU A 173 -8.07 7.53 -16.37
N ARG A 174 -7.06 7.62 -15.50
CA ARG A 174 -6.25 8.81 -15.21
C ARG A 174 -4.93 8.73 -15.97
N ARG A 175 -4.65 9.78 -16.74
CA ARG A 175 -3.39 9.92 -17.48
C ARG A 175 -2.58 11.01 -16.80
N PHE A 176 -1.32 10.71 -16.53
CA PHE A 176 -0.37 11.65 -16.00
C PHE A 176 0.77 11.80 -17.00
N PRO A 177 1.28 13.02 -17.26
CA PRO A 177 2.47 13.20 -18.08
C PRO A 177 3.63 12.37 -17.53
N TRP A 178 4.43 11.82 -18.43
CA TRP A 178 5.66 11.14 -18.04
C TRP A 178 6.69 12.16 -17.57
N SER A 179 7.32 11.90 -16.43
CA SER A 179 8.40 12.73 -15.88
C SER A 179 9.55 11.85 -15.38
N GLU A 180 10.76 12.42 -15.32
CA GLU A 180 11.92 11.72 -14.75
C GLU A 180 11.67 11.36 -13.27
N ALA A 181 10.92 12.20 -12.55
CA ALA A 181 10.48 11.94 -11.18
C ALA A 181 9.65 10.64 -11.10
N ALA A 182 8.72 10.40 -12.02
CA ALA A 182 7.97 9.15 -12.09
C ALA A 182 8.88 7.93 -12.32
N GLY A 183 9.87 8.03 -13.21
CA GLY A 183 10.85 6.96 -13.42
C GLY A 183 11.66 6.62 -12.16
N LYS A 184 12.05 7.64 -11.38
CA LYS A 184 12.80 7.48 -10.13
C LYS A 184 12.03 6.72 -9.05
N THR A 185 10.70 6.83 -9.03
CA THR A 185 9.85 6.05 -8.09
C THR A 185 9.69 4.58 -8.50
N GLY A 186 10.07 4.23 -9.73
CA GLY A 186 10.02 2.86 -10.24
C GLY A 186 8.80 2.56 -11.11
N ILE A 187 7.92 3.54 -11.31
CA ILE A 187 6.82 3.46 -12.27
C ILE A 187 7.42 3.30 -13.67
N ALA A 188 6.94 2.31 -14.42
CA ALA A 188 7.20 2.16 -15.85
C ALA A 188 6.32 3.09 -16.69
N ARG A 189 6.93 3.65 -17.74
CA ARG A 189 6.26 4.50 -18.73
C ARG A 189 5.24 3.70 -19.53
N ASN A 190 4.07 4.29 -19.78
CA ASN A 190 2.96 3.75 -20.58
C ASN A 190 2.36 2.43 -20.03
N ALA A 191 2.75 2.01 -18.83
CA ALA A 191 2.20 0.82 -18.18
C ALA A 191 0.87 1.13 -17.48
N PHE A 192 0.08 0.08 -17.27
CA PHE A 192 -1.21 0.13 -16.60
C PHE A 192 -1.07 -0.18 -15.11
N TYR A 193 -1.68 0.66 -14.27
CA TYR A 193 -1.79 0.45 -12.83
C TYR A 193 -3.25 0.59 -12.40
N LEU A 194 -3.86 -0.49 -11.94
CA LEU A 194 -5.16 -0.46 -11.26
C LEU A 194 -4.94 -0.10 -9.79
N VAL A 195 -5.47 1.04 -9.38
CA VAL A 195 -5.35 1.55 -8.01
C VAL A 195 -6.65 1.31 -7.26
N ARG A 196 -6.51 0.75 -6.06
CA ARG A 196 -7.60 0.46 -5.12
C ARG A 196 -8.09 1.75 -4.44
N PRO A 197 -9.31 1.76 -3.88
CA PRO A 197 -9.83 2.87 -3.08
C PRO A 197 -8.96 3.29 -1.88
N ASP A 198 -8.16 2.36 -1.34
CA ASP A 198 -7.24 2.60 -0.22
C ASP A 198 -5.83 3.08 -0.66
N GLY A 199 -5.63 3.37 -1.94
CA GLY A 199 -4.38 3.92 -2.50
C GLY A 199 -3.27 2.89 -2.76
N TYR A 200 -3.58 1.60 -2.67
CA TYR A 200 -2.66 0.52 -3.04
C TYR A 200 -2.87 0.10 -4.49
N VAL A 201 -1.81 -0.36 -5.15
CA VAL A 201 -1.87 -0.96 -6.48
C VAL A 201 -2.46 -2.36 -6.34
N GLY A 202 -3.57 -2.65 -7.02
CA GLY A 202 -4.15 -4.00 -7.07
C GLY A 202 -3.64 -4.83 -8.24
N LEU A 203 -3.46 -4.19 -9.39
CA LEU A 203 -2.93 -4.83 -10.60
C LEU A 203 -1.95 -3.89 -11.29
N ALA A 204 -0.80 -4.41 -11.69
CA ALA A 204 0.19 -3.70 -12.50
C ALA A 204 0.56 -4.55 -13.71
N ALA A 205 0.48 -3.98 -14.92
CA ALA A 205 0.73 -4.70 -16.16
C ALA A 205 1.37 -3.79 -17.21
N ALA A 206 2.37 -4.29 -17.92
CA ALA A 206 3.00 -3.59 -19.04
C ALA A 206 2.42 -4.02 -20.42
N SER A 207 1.80 -5.19 -20.48
CA SER A 207 1.14 -5.79 -21.64
C SER A 207 -0.09 -6.58 -21.21
N ASP A 208 -0.90 -7.03 -22.18
CA ASP A 208 -2.05 -7.92 -21.96
C ASP A 208 -3.03 -7.36 -20.92
N VAL A 209 -3.21 -6.04 -20.95
CA VAL A 209 -3.97 -5.30 -19.94
C VAL A 209 -5.43 -5.69 -19.97
N ALA A 210 -5.99 -5.89 -21.17
CA ALA A 210 -7.39 -6.26 -21.31
C ALA A 210 -7.68 -7.61 -20.63
N ASP A 211 -6.83 -8.61 -20.86
CA ASP A 211 -7.01 -9.97 -20.37
C ASP A 211 -6.76 -10.06 -18.86
N THR A 212 -5.68 -9.46 -18.39
CA THR A 212 -5.33 -9.40 -16.96
C THR A 212 -6.39 -8.65 -16.16
N LEU A 213 -6.91 -7.52 -16.66
CA LEU A 213 -7.99 -6.78 -16.00
C LEU A 213 -9.29 -7.59 -15.96
N ARG A 214 -9.66 -8.27 -17.06
CA ARG A 214 -10.86 -9.13 -17.08
C ARG A 214 -10.75 -10.27 -16.06
N ALA A 215 -9.61 -10.96 -16.04
CA ALA A 215 -9.36 -12.04 -15.08
C ALA A 215 -9.40 -11.52 -13.62
N TYR A 216 -8.77 -10.37 -13.36
CA TYR A 216 -8.76 -9.76 -12.03
C TYR A 216 -10.18 -9.39 -11.56
N ARG A 217 -10.99 -8.80 -12.44
CA ARG A 217 -12.40 -8.49 -12.14
C ARG A 217 -13.22 -9.73 -11.86
N ALA A 218 -13.09 -10.76 -12.70
CA ALA A 218 -13.83 -12.01 -12.55
C ALA A 218 -13.51 -12.69 -11.21
N ARG A 219 -12.22 -12.73 -10.83
CA ARG A 219 -11.77 -13.33 -9.56
C ARG A 219 -12.44 -12.73 -8.32
N PHE A 220 -12.69 -11.42 -8.31
CA PHE A 220 -13.23 -10.71 -7.15
C PHE A 220 -14.67 -10.20 -7.37
N GLY A 221 -15.30 -10.55 -8.49
CA GLY A 221 -16.63 -10.05 -8.86
C GLY A 221 -16.70 -8.52 -8.96
N LEU A 222 -15.63 -7.86 -9.42
CA LEU A 222 -15.53 -6.39 -9.37
C LEU A 222 -16.36 -5.71 -10.46
N VAL A 223 -17.22 -4.80 -10.00
CA VAL A 223 -17.97 -3.87 -10.83
C VAL A 223 -17.52 -2.45 -10.49
N PHE A 224 -16.83 -1.81 -11.43
CA PHE A 224 -16.38 -0.44 -11.26
C PHE A 224 -17.55 0.53 -11.47
N ALA A 225 -17.62 1.59 -10.65
CA ALA A 225 -18.61 2.63 -10.88
C ALA A 225 -18.29 3.34 -12.20
N LYS A 226 -19.31 3.58 -13.03
CA LYS A 226 -19.16 4.45 -14.21
C LYS A 226 -18.58 5.78 -13.75
N ALA A 227 -17.51 6.24 -14.40
CA ALA A 227 -16.88 7.52 -14.13
C ALA A 227 -17.97 8.62 -14.01
N ARG A 228 -18.20 9.11 -12.79
CA ARG A 228 -18.92 10.38 -12.63
C ARG A 228 -18.06 11.41 -13.34
N ARG A 229 -18.60 12.09 -14.35
CA ARG A 229 -17.95 13.26 -14.97
C ARG A 229 -17.51 14.16 -13.82
N SER A 230 -16.21 14.44 -13.71
CA SER A 230 -15.71 15.42 -12.74
C SER A 230 -16.51 16.72 -12.91
N PRO A 231 -16.88 17.43 -11.83
CA PRO A 231 -17.40 18.78 -11.99
C PRO A 231 -16.31 19.65 -12.65
N PRO A 232 -16.72 20.66 -13.45
CA PRO A 232 -15.80 21.59 -14.09
C PRO A 232 -14.94 22.37 -13.09
#